data_AF-A0A522AR33-F1
#
_entry.id   AF-A0A522AR33-F1
#
_cell.length_a   1.000
_cell.length_b   1.000
_cell.length_c   1.000
_cell.angle_alpha   90.00
_cell.angle_beta   90.00
_cell.angle_gamma   90.00
#
_symmetry.space_group_name_H-M   'P 1'
#
loop_
_entity.id
_entity.type
_entity.pdbx_description
1 polymer ?
#
loop_
_entity_poly.entity_id
_entity_poly.type
_entity_poly.pdbx_seq_one_letter_code
_entity_poly.pdbx_strand_id
1 'polypeptide(L)'
;MEGSSVAHTLPELYRHVLERVASLEHLGLRGEALLIRRSAIREYSRAWDERAVARMTTIRIRAERVLDGVDRARSIVGPRPAALRSKPATRRSQPA
;
A
#
# COMPACT_ATOMS: atom_id res chain seq x y z
N MET A 1 -5.20 -34.23 4.10
CA MET A 1 -5.19 -32.77 3.94
C MET A 1 -5.21 -32.52 2.45
N GLU A 2 -6.39 -32.26 1.87
CA GLU A 2 -6.49 -31.92 0.45
C GLU A 2 -5.68 -30.64 0.23
N GLY A 3 -4.51 -30.80 -0.39
CA GLY A 3 -3.62 -29.69 -0.68
C GLY A 3 -4.36 -28.76 -1.62
N SER A 4 -4.78 -27.59 -1.14
CA SER A 4 -5.26 -26.52 -1.99
C SER A 4 -4.15 -26.23 -3.00
N SER A 5 -4.33 -26.78 -4.21
CA SER A 5 -3.40 -26.59 -5.30
C SER A 5 -3.25 -25.09 -5.53
N VAL A 6 -2.07 -24.65 -5.97
CA VAL A 6 -1.82 -23.24 -6.28
C VAL A 6 -2.90 -22.66 -7.20
N ALA A 7 -3.46 -23.49 -8.09
CA ALA A 7 -4.57 -23.16 -8.99
C ALA A 7 -5.89 -22.82 -8.26
N HIS A 8 -6.09 -23.26 -7.03
CA HIS A 8 -7.26 -22.93 -6.20
C HIS A 8 -6.97 -21.72 -5.29
N THR A 9 -5.83 -21.73 -4.59
CA THR A 9 -5.50 -20.69 -3.61
C THR A 9 -5.19 -19.34 -4.25
N LEU A 10 -4.48 -19.32 -5.38
CA LEU A 10 -4.05 -18.07 -6.00
C LEU A 10 -5.25 -17.22 -6.50
N PRO A 11 -6.25 -17.78 -7.21
CA PRO A 11 -7.45 -17.04 -7.58
C PRO A 11 -8.26 -16.53 -6.38
N GLU A 12 -8.36 -17.31 -5.30
CA GLU A 12 -9.06 -16.90 -4.08
C GLU A 12 -8.37 -15.70 -3.42
N LEU A 13 -7.05 -15.77 -3.24
CA LEU A 13 -6.26 -14.65 -2.73
C LEU A 13 -6.38 -13.42 -3.63
N TYR A 14 -6.36 -13.61 -4.95
CA TYR A 14 -6.51 -12.50 -5.90
C TYR A 14 -7.85 -11.79 -5.75
N ARG A 15 -8.97 -12.54 -5.62
CA ARG A 15 -10.30 -11.95 -5.38
C ARG A 15 -10.32 -11.15 -4.07
N HIS A 16 -9.77 -11.71 -2.98
CA HIS A 16 -9.69 -10.97 -1.72
C HIS A 16 -8.87 -9.69 -1.83
N VAL A 17 -7.77 -9.69 -2.58
CA VAL A 17 -7.02 -8.44 -2.82
C VAL A 17 -7.89 -7.42 -3.56
N LEU A 18 -8.66 -7.83 -4.57
CA LEU A 18 -9.55 -6.92 -5.30
C LEU A 18 -10.66 -6.34 -4.42
N GLU A 19 -11.21 -7.12 -3.50
CA GLU A 19 -12.18 -6.63 -2.50
C GLU A 19 -11.56 -5.51 -1.63
N ARG A 20 -10.32 -5.71 -1.17
CA ARG A 20 -9.62 -4.72 -0.32
C ARG A 20 -9.25 -3.47 -1.13
N VAL A 21 -8.89 -3.62 -2.40
CA VAL A 21 -8.69 -2.51 -3.34
C VAL A 21 -9.97 -1.68 -3.47
N ALA A 22 -11.13 -2.33 -3.66
CA ALA A 22 -12.41 -1.62 -3.72
C ALA A 22 -12.71 -0.84 -2.43
N SER A 23 -12.42 -1.43 -1.26
CA SER A 23 -12.54 -0.73 0.03
C SER A 23 -11.60 0.48 0.11
N LEU A 24 -10.34 0.36 -0.33
CA LEU A 24 -9.40 1.48 -0.35
C LEU A 24 -9.86 2.60 -1.29
N GLU A 25 -10.40 2.26 -2.47
CA GLU A 25 -10.96 3.23 -3.41
C GLU A 25 -12.17 3.96 -2.80
N HIS A 26 -13.03 3.24 -2.08
CA HIS A 26 -14.18 3.81 -1.38
C HIS A 26 -13.77 4.79 -0.28
N LEU A 27 -12.68 4.50 0.44
CA LEU A 27 -12.08 5.40 1.45
C LEU A 27 -11.29 6.58 0.84
N GLY A 28 -11.25 6.70 -0.49
CA GLY A 28 -10.51 7.77 -1.18
C GLY A 28 -9.01 7.53 -1.33
N LEU A 29 -8.49 6.38 -0.90
CA LEU A 29 -7.08 5.99 -0.97
C LEU A 29 -6.69 5.44 -2.35
N ARG A 30 -7.11 6.12 -3.42
CA ARG A 30 -6.98 5.67 -4.82
C ARG A 30 -5.53 5.39 -5.24
N GLY A 31 -4.56 6.17 -4.72
CA GLY A 31 -3.14 5.96 -5.01
C GLY A 31 -2.62 4.61 -4.51
N GLU A 32 -2.90 4.26 -3.25
CA GLU A 32 -2.51 2.97 -2.68
C GLU A 32 -3.29 1.82 -3.35
N ALA A 33 -4.59 2.02 -3.60
CA ALA A 33 -5.42 1.05 -4.30
C ALA A 33 -4.85 0.68 -5.68
N LEU A 34 -4.42 1.68 -6.46
CA LEU A 34 -3.79 1.48 -7.77
C LEU A 34 -2.47 0.70 -7.66
N LEU A 35 -1.64 1.03 -6.68
CA LEU A 35 -0.35 0.35 -6.45
C LEU A 35 -0.54 -1.13 -6.07
N ILE A 36 -1.51 -1.41 -5.20
CA ILE A 36 -1.88 -2.76 -4.79
C ILE A 36 -2.44 -3.53 -5.98
N ARG A 37 -3.38 -2.95 -6.72
CA ARG A 37 -3.98 -3.57 -7.91
C ARG A 37 -2.93 -3.93 -8.96
N ARG A 38 -2.02 -3.00 -9.27
CA ARG A 38 -0.94 -3.25 -10.24
C ARG A 38 0.00 -4.36 -9.78
N SER A 39 0.29 -4.41 -8.49
CA SER A 39 1.14 -5.48 -7.91
C SER A 39 0.43 -6.83 -7.96
N ALA A 40 -0.85 -6.88 -7.62
CA ALA A 40 -1.66 -8.10 -7.66
C ALA A 40 -1.76 -8.66 -9.08
N ILE A 41 -2.09 -7.81 -10.07
CA ILE A 41 -2.13 -8.23 -11.49
C ILE A 41 -0.78 -8.78 -11.93
N ARG A 42 0.32 -8.10 -11.60
CA ARG A 42 1.66 -8.57 -11.98
C ARG A 42 1.98 -9.95 -11.39
N GLU A 43 1.62 -10.21 -10.13
CA GLU A 43 1.87 -11.51 -9.52
C GLU A 43 0.90 -12.58 -10.04
N TYR A 44 -0.35 -12.23 -10.34
CA TYR A 44 -1.34 -13.14 -10.92
C TYR A 44 -0.99 -13.54 -12.37
N SER A 45 -0.43 -12.62 -13.16
CA SER A 45 -0.02 -12.88 -14.54
C SER A 45 1.33 -13.59 -14.67
N ARG A 46 2.00 -13.90 -13.56
CA ARG A 46 3.28 -14.63 -13.52
C ARG A 46 3.06 -16.14 -13.42
N ALA A 47 4.13 -16.90 -13.21
CA ALA A 47 4.05 -18.32 -12.92
C ALA A 47 3.17 -18.58 -11.68
N TRP A 48 2.24 -19.51 -11.80
CA TRP A 48 1.36 -19.93 -10.70
C TRP A 48 2.08 -20.95 -9.85
N ASP A 49 2.98 -20.45 -9.01
CA ASP A 49 3.77 -21.22 -8.05
C ASP A 49 3.48 -20.79 -6.60
N GLU A 50 4.04 -21.53 -5.64
CA GLU A 50 3.93 -21.23 -4.20
C GLU A 50 4.49 -19.85 -3.85
N ARG A 51 5.47 -19.35 -4.62
CA ARG A 51 6.04 -18.02 -4.40
C ARG A 51 5.04 -16.94 -4.82
N ALA A 52 4.26 -17.15 -5.87
CA ALA A 52 3.17 -16.27 -6.26
C ALA A 52 2.09 -16.22 -5.17
N VAL A 53 1.76 -17.37 -4.56
CA VAL A 53 0.86 -17.44 -3.39
C VAL A 53 1.42 -16.62 -2.23
N ALA A 54 2.69 -16.83 -1.84
CA ALA A 54 3.32 -16.08 -0.75
C ALA A 54 3.36 -14.56 -1.00
N ARG A 55 3.68 -14.14 -2.23
CA ARG A 55 3.68 -12.72 -2.63
C ARG A 55 2.27 -12.13 -2.62
N MET A 56 1.28 -12.86 -3.14
CA MET A 56 -0.12 -12.43 -3.14
C MET A 56 -0.64 -12.26 -1.71
N THR A 57 -0.31 -13.20 -0.81
CA THR A 57 -0.65 -13.09 0.62
C THR A 57 -0.02 -11.85 1.25
N THR A 58 1.23 -11.53 0.93
CA THR A 58 1.89 -10.31 1.44
C THR A 58 1.19 -9.04 0.92
N ILE A 59 0.78 -9.02 -0.35
CA ILE A 59 0.00 -7.92 -0.93
C ILE A 59 -1.34 -7.76 -0.19
N ARG A 60 -2.03 -8.88 0.11
CA ARG A 60 -3.28 -8.88 0.87
C ARG A 60 -3.10 -8.29 2.27
N ILE A 61 -2.12 -8.79 3.03
CA ILE A 61 -1.82 -8.32 4.39
C ILE A 61 -1.51 -6.81 4.38
N ARG A 62 -0.76 -6.33 3.39
CA ARG A 62 -0.50 -4.89 3.25
C ARG A 62 -1.79 -4.10 3.03
N ALA A 63 -2.68 -4.55 2.15
CA ALA A 63 -3.95 -3.89 1.90
C ALA A 63 -4.81 -3.80 3.17
N GLU A 64 -4.86 -4.90 3.93
CA GLU A 64 -5.55 -4.97 5.24
C GLU A 64 -4.94 -3.96 6.22
N ARG A 65 -3.61 -3.92 6.37
CA ARG A 65 -2.95 -2.96 7.28
C ARG A 65 -3.19 -1.49 6.93
N VAL A 66 -3.32 -1.15 5.65
CA VAL A 66 -3.69 0.21 5.24
C VAL A 66 -5.15 0.50 5.56
N LEU A 67 -6.06 -0.46 5.31
CA LEU A 67 -7.48 -0.32 5.67
C LEU A 67 -7.67 -0.15 7.18
N ASP A 68 -6.91 -0.89 7.98
CA ASP A 68 -6.92 -0.81 9.45
C ASP A 68 -6.25 0.47 9.98
N GLY A 69 -5.67 1.30 9.10
CA GLY A 69 -4.93 2.52 9.47
C GLY A 69 -3.60 2.26 10.17
N VAL A 70 -3.14 1.01 10.21
CA VAL A 70 -1.86 0.60 10.82
C VAL A 70 -0.68 1.06 9.97
N ASP A 71 -0.83 1.06 8.64
CA ASP A 71 0.16 1.58 7.70
C ASP A 71 -0.35 2.86 7.02
N ARG A 72 0.55 3.79 6.73
CA ARG A 72 0.20 4.98 5.96
C ARG A 72 0.18 4.63 4.49
N ALA A 73 -0.99 4.80 3.87
CA ALA A 73 -1.14 4.76 2.42
C ALA A 73 -0.01 5.59 1.77
N ARG A 74 0.71 4.99 0.82
CA ARG A 74 1.67 5.72 -0.02
C ARG A 74 0.86 6.54 -1.00
N SER A 75 0.40 7.70 -0.52
CA SER A 75 -0.10 8.73 -1.40
C SER A 75 1.03 9.15 -2.32
N ILE A 76 0.80 9.00 -3.62
CA ILE A 76 1.65 9.53 -4.67
C ILE A 76 1.55 11.06 -4.54
N VAL A 77 2.39 11.68 -3.72
CA VAL A 77 2.59 13.14 -3.65
C VAL A 77 1.29 13.95 -3.58
N GLY A 78 0.75 14.15 -2.37
CA GLY A 78 0.18 15.47 -2.05
C GLY A 78 1.35 16.46 -1.95
N PRO A 79 1.22 17.73 -2.39
CA PRO A 79 2.34 18.67 -2.38
C PRO A 79 2.92 18.76 -0.97
N ARG A 80 4.21 18.48 -0.86
CA ARG A 80 5.03 18.75 0.32
C ARG A 80 4.75 20.21 0.73
N PRO A 81 4.33 20.53 1.97
CA PRO A 81 4.23 21.92 2.38
C PRO A 81 5.65 22.51 2.36
N ALA A 82 5.98 23.20 1.28
CA ALA A 82 7.20 23.95 1.10
C ALA A 82 7.12 25.24 1.93
N ALA A 83 7.03 25.13 3.26
CA ALA A 83 6.97 26.30 4.12
C ALA A 83 7.30 26.00 5.57
N LEU A 84 8.54 25.59 5.87
CA LEU A 84 9.21 26.01 7.09
C LEU A 84 10.69 26.28 6.77
N ARG A 85 10.88 27.24 5.85
CA ARG A 85 12.15 27.96 5.75
C ARG A 85 12.23 28.93 6.93
N SER A 86 12.51 28.40 8.11
CA SER A 86 12.97 29.23 9.22
C SER A 86 14.41 29.65 8.91
N LYS A 87 14.57 30.81 8.26
CA LYS A 87 15.86 31.52 8.24
C LYS A 87 15.98 32.37 9.53
N PRO A 88 17.21 32.63 9.98
CA PRO A 88 17.52 32.86 11.39
C PRO A 88 17.32 34.33 11.78
N ALA A 89 16.74 34.57 12.95
CA ALA A 89 16.83 35.87 13.61
C ALA A 89 18.07 35.89 14.50
N THR A 90 19.22 36.17 13.89
CA THR A 90 20.35 36.77 14.62
C THR A 90 19.98 38.21 14.93
N ARG A 91 19.69 38.52 16.19
CA ARG A 91 20.09 39.82 16.76
C ARG A 91 20.48 39.65 18.22
N ARG A 92 21.77 39.38 18.36
CA ARG A 92 22.56 39.61 19.56
C ARG A 92 22.59 41.13 19.84
N SER A 93 22.69 41.48 21.11
CA SER A 93 23.09 42.78 21.68
C SER A 93 21.99 43.80 22.01
N GLN A 94 21.66 43.85 23.30
CA GLN A 94 21.84 45.07 24.10
C GLN A 94 22.27 44.65 25.52
N PRO A 95 23.40 45.17 26.03
CA PRO A 95 23.55 45.40 27.45
C PRO A 95 23.75 46.89 27.77
N ALA A 96 23.21 47.22 28.96
CA ALA A 96 23.46 48.37 29.84
C ALA A 96 23.14 49.78 29.30
#